data_AF-A0A7X6DBH5-F1
#
_entry.id   AF-A0A7X6DBH5-F1
#
_cell.length_a   1.000
_cell.length_b   1.000
_cell.length_c   1.000
_cell.angle_alpha   90.00
_cell.angle_beta   90.00
_cell.angle_gamma   90.00
#
_symmetry.space_group_name_H-M   'P 1'
#
loop_
_entity.id
_entity.type
_entity.pdbx_description
1 polymer ?
#
loop_
_entity_poly.entity_id
_entity_poly.type
_entity_poly.pdbx_seq_one_letter_code
_entity_poly.pdbx_strand_id
1 'polypeptide(L)'
;MDIIFGITSMLILLLAGIFGLDTLFSMGKVLMNIEQYDELERKVVYETYTVSFCIIIILHLIQLISSFTKFDFSYLISVGGFRNGGLISNSPLHIDSFIFDMIILGITYKVKKRKYGLK
;
A
#
# COMPACT_ATOMS: atom_id res chain seq x y z
N MET A 1 -14.97 -9.61 -24.06
CA MET A 1 -13.81 -8.94 -23.44
C MET A 1 -13.86 -8.99 -21.92
N ASP A 2 -15.04 -9.20 -21.32
CA ASP A 2 -15.27 -9.07 -19.88
C ASP A 2 -14.62 -10.18 -19.04
N ILE A 3 -14.53 -11.41 -19.56
CA ILE A 3 -13.90 -12.54 -18.85
C ILE A 3 -12.39 -12.35 -18.72
N ILE A 4 -11.71 -11.98 -19.81
CA ILE A 4 -10.26 -11.74 -19.80
C ILE A 4 -9.92 -10.56 -18.88
N PHE A 5 -10.70 -9.47 -18.98
CA PHE A 5 -10.54 -8.32 -18.09
C PHE A 5 -10.72 -8.71 -16.62
N GLY A 6 -11.77 -9.46 -16.28
CA GLY A 6 -12.04 -9.92 -14.91
C GLY A 6 -10.94 -10.83 -14.35
N ILE A 7 -10.46 -11.80 -15.14
CA ILE A 7 -9.35 -12.67 -14.74
C ILE A 7 -8.07 -11.86 -14.51
N THR A 8 -7.78 -10.91 -15.40
CA THR A 8 -6.58 -10.06 -15.31
C THR A 8 -6.63 -9.18 -14.06
N SER A 9 -7.78 -8.55 -13.78
CA SER A 9 -7.93 -7.70 -12.61
C SER A 9 -7.85 -8.49 -11.29
N MET A 10 -8.39 -9.71 -11.26
CA MET A 10 -8.26 -10.59 -10.09
C MET A 10 -6.81 -11.03 -9.84
N LEU A 11 -6.07 -11.36 -10.90
CA LEU A 11 -4.65 -11.69 -10.78
C LEU A 11 -3.83 -10.51 -10.24
N ILE A 12 -4.08 -9.30 -10.74
CA ILE A 12 -3.41 -8.09 -10.27
C ILE A 12 -3.69 -7.86 -8.78
N LEU A 13 -4.95 -7.98 -8.35
CA LEU A 13 -5.33 -7.84 -6.94
C LEU A 13 -4.70 -8.91 -6.04
N LEU A 14 -4.64 -10.15 -6.52
CA LEU A 14 -3.98 -11.24 -5.79
C LEU A 14 -2.48 -10.95 -5.60
N LEU A 15 -1.80 -10.53 -6.66
CA LEU A 15 -0.37 -10.15 -6.60
C LEU A 15 -0.13 -8.96 -5.68
N ALA A 16 -1.01 -7.94 -5.76
CA ALA A 16 -0.98 -6.78 -4.88
C ALA A 16 -1.16 -7.18 -3.41
N GLY A 17 -2.12 -8.07 -3.12
CA GLY A 17 -2.35 -8.61 -1.78
C GLY A 17 -1.15 -9.39 -1.24
N ILE A 18 -0.57 -10.29 -2.05
CA ILE A 18 0.63 -11.05 -1.68
C ILE A 18 1.79 -10.10 -1.39
N PHE A 19 2.01 -9.09 -2.22
CA PHE A 19 3.07 -8.10 -2.01
C PHE A 19 2.83 -7.25 -0.75
N GLY A 20 1.59 -6.85 -0.48
CA GLY A 20 1.22 -6.09 0.71
C GLY A 20 1.49 -6.89 1.99
N LEU A 21 1.11 -8.18 2.00
CA LEU A 21 1.39 -9.08 3.12
C LEU A 21 2.89 -9.34 3.31
N ASP A 22 3.63 -9.62 2.23
CA ASP A 22 5.10 -9.76 2.28
C ASP A 22 5.76 -8.53 2.91
N THR A 23 5.33 -7.33 2.48
CA THR A 23 5.84 -6.07 3.02
C THR A 23 5.50 -5.92 4.50
N LEU A 24 4.27 -6.23 4.91
CA LEU A 24 3.85 -6.16 6.31
C LEU A 24 4.73 -7.04 7.19
N PHE A 25 4.95 -8.30 6.80
CA PHE A 25 5.81 -9.22 7.55
C PHE A 25 7.27 -8.76 7.56
N SER A 26 7.80 -8.29 6.43
CA SER A 26 9.17 -7.77 6.34
C SER A 26 9.36 -6.57 7.25
N MET A 27 8.42 -5.62 7.25
CA MET A 27 8.48 -4.42 8.09
C MET A 27 8.30 -4.74 9.56
N GLY A 28 7.41 -5.67 9.90
CA GLY A 28 7.28 -6.17 11.27
C GLY A 28 8.61 -6.72 11.81
N LYS A 29 9.31 -7.54 11.01
CA LYS A 29 10.63 -8.06 11.37
C LYS A 29 11.69 -6.96 11.52
N VAL A 30 11.68 -5.98 10.63
CA VAL A 30 12.59 -4.82 10.68
C VAL A 30 12.38 -4.03 11.98
N LEU A 31 11.13 -3.76 12.34
CA LEU A 31 10.80 -3.03 13.57
C LEU A 31 11.18 -3.81 14.82
N MET A 32 10.93 -5.12 14.85
CA MET A 32 11.29 -5.98 15.99
C MET A 32 12.80 -6.04 16.23
N ASN A 33 13.62 -5.87 15.19
CA ASN A 33 15.08 -5.96 15.28
C ASN A 33 15.79 -4.61 15.05
N ILE A 34 15.07 -3.49 15.13
CA ILE A 34 15.60 -2.17 14.77
C ILE A 34 16.78 -1.74 15.65
N GLU A 35 16.86 -2.24 16.89
CA GLU A 35 17.97 -1.97 17.80
C GLU A 35 19.27 -2.68 17.40
N GLN A 36 19.17 -3.78 16.65
CA GLN A 36 20.31 -4.54 16.15
C GLN A 36 20.87 -3.98 14.84
N TYR A 37 20.18 -3.00 14.25
CA TYR A 37 20.52 -2.43 12.95
C TYR A 37 21.56 -1.34 13.09
N ASP A 38 22.48 -1.30 12.12
CA ASP A 38 23.47 -0.23 12.03
C ASP A 38 22.80 1.14 11.85
N GLU A 39 23.53 2.21 12.19
CA GLU A 39 23.01 3.58 12.07
C GLU A 39 22.51 3.88 10.65
N LEU A 40 23.21 3.37 9.63
CA LEU A 40 22.83 3.51 8.23
C LEU A 40 21.50 2.79 7.93
N GLU A 41 21.34 1.56 8.40
CA GLU A 41 20.13 0.76 8.17
C GLU A 41 18.92 1.38 8.88
N ARG A 42 19.09 1.82 10.13
CA ARG A 42 18.06 2.55 10.88
C ARG A 42 17.67 3.82 10.15
N LYS A 43 18.63 4.59 9.63
CA LYS A 43 18.36 5.79 8.83
C LYS A 43 17.53 5.46 7.60
N VAL A 44 17.83 4.37 6.89
CA VAL A 44 17.03 3.92 5.74
C VAL A 44 15.60 3.61 6.14
N VAL A 45 15.39 2.94 7.28
CA VAL A 45 14.06 2.63 7.80
C VAL A 45 13.29 3.92 8.13
N TYR A 46 13.88 4.86 8.87
CA TYR A 46 13.22 6.13 9.19
C TYR A 46 12.91 7.00 7.97
N GLU A 47 13.84 7.08 7.01
CA GLU A 47 13.60 7.77 5.74
C GLU A 47 12.48 7.10 4.94
N THR A 48 12.42 5.77 4.96
CA THR A 48 11.36 5.00 4.29
C THR A 48 10.01 5.33 4.89
N TYR A 49 9.87 5.28 6.22
CA TYR A 49 8.62 5.62 6.89
C TYR A 49 8.22 7.07 6.61
N THR A 50 9.15 8.02 6.72
CA THR A 50 8.87 9.44 6.47
C THR A 50 8.38 9.67 5.04
N VAL A 51 9.09 9.15 4.03
CA VAL A 51 8.72 9.33 2.62
C VAL A 51 7.40 8.64 2.30
N SER A 52 7.21 7.40 2.77
CA SER A 52 5.98 6.65 2.53
C SER A 52 4.80 7.35 3.17
N PHE A 53 4.94 7.82 4.40
CA PHE A 53 3.90 8.55 5.12
C PHE A 53 3.52 9.86 4.42
N CYS A 54 4.50 10.63 3.92
CA CYS A 54 4.21 11.80 3.11
C CYS A 54 3.41 11.45 1.85
N ILE A 55 3.79 10.39 1.12
CA ILE A 55 3.07 9.94 -0.08
C ILE A 55 1.64 9.53 0.29
N ILE A 56 1.48 8.70 1.31
CA ILE A 56 0.20 8.18 1.80
C ILE A 56 -0.72 9.34 2.21
N ILE A 57 -0.23 10.32 2.97
CA ILE A 57 -1.00 11.51 3.34
C ILE A 57 -1.47 12.28 2.11
N ILE A 58 -0.59 12.53 1.14
CA ILE A 58 -0.95 13.29 -0.06
C ILE A 58 -2.05 12.55 -0.83
N LEU A 59 -1.91 11.23 -0.98
CA LEU A 59 -2.90 10.40 -1.69
C LEU A 59 -4.25 10.39 -0.97
N HIS A 60 -4.27 10.20 0.35
CA HIS A 60 -5.51 10.23 1.14
C HIS A 60 -6.13 11.64 1.19
N LEU A 61 -5.33 12.70 1.16
CA LEU A 61 -5.84 14.07 1.06
C LEU A 61 -6.50 14.32 -0.31
N ILE A 62 -5.90 13.83 -1.39
CA ILE A 62 -6.49 13.88 -2.73
C ILE A 62 -7.80 13.08 -2.75
N GLN A 63 -7.84 11.89 -2.15
CA GLN A 63 -9.05 11.08 -2.03
C GLN A 63 -10.14 11.82 -1.24
N LEU A 64 -9.77 12.47 -0.13
CA LEU A 64 -10.67 13.26 0.69
C LEU A 64 -11.25 14.44 -0.11
N ILE A 65 -10.41 15.24 -0.77
CA ILE A 65 -10.86 16.38 -1.60
C ILE A 65 -11.80 15.87 -2.70
N SER A 66 -11.43 14.78 -3.36
CA SER A 66 -12.21 14.22 -4.46
C SER A 66 -13.57 13.69 -3.99
N SER A 67 -13.68 13.20 -2.75
CA SER A 67 -14.95 12.76 -2.17
C SER A 67 -16.01 13.86 -2.09
N PHE A 68 -15.60 15.14 -2.06
CA PHE A 68 -16.49 16.30 -2.12
C PHE A 68 -16.89 16.69 -3.55
N THR A 69 -16.33 16.02 -4.56
CA THR A 69 -16.61 16.25 -5.99
C THR A 69 -17.38 15.08 -6.59
N LYS A 70 -17.77 15.18 -7.87
CA LYS A 70 -18.37 14.04 -8.60
C LYS A 70 -17.37 12.93 -8.94
N PHE A 71 -16.07 13.12 -8.71
CA PHE A 71 -15.03 12.13 -8.95
C PHE A 71 -14.74 11.35 -7.67
N ASP A 72 -15.30 10.15 -7.57
CA ASP A 72 -15.10 9.31 -6.39
C ASP A 72 -13.93 8.34 -6.60
N PHE A 73 -12.75 8.69 -6.06
CA PHE A 73 -11.58 7.80 -6.10
C PHE A 73 -11.75 6.54 -5.24
N SER A 74 -12.81 6.46 -4.42
CA SER A 74 -13.14 5.27 -3.65
C SER A 74 -13.52 4.07 -4.53
N TYR A 75 -13.73 4.28 -5.84
CA TYR A 75 -13.87 3.19 -6.82
C TYR A 75 -12.55 2.48 -7.14
N LEU A 76 -11.39 3.11 -6.89
CA LEU A 76 -10.07 2.55 -7.16
C LEU A 76 -9.41 2.02 -5.88
N ILE A 77 -9.45 2.81 -4.80
CA ILE A 77 -8.86 2.48 -3.51
C ILE A 77 -9.91 2.74 -2.43
N SER A 78 -10.28 1.71 -1.66
CA SER A 78 -11.32 1.81 -0.64
C SER A 78 -10.94 1.03 0.61
N VAL A 79 -11.48 1.43 1.76
CA VAL A 79 -11.33 0.69 3.04
C VAL A 79 -12.24 -0.57 3.06
N GLY A 80 -12.80 -0.96 1.91
CA GLY A 80 -13.79 -2.01 1.81
C GLY A 80 -15.18 -1.59 2.30
N GLY A 81 -16.22 -2.12 1.67
CA GLY A 81 -17.48 -2.39 2.35
C GLY A 81 -18.49 -1.26 2.61
N PHE A 82 -18.05 -0.02 2.75
CA PHE A 82 -18.93 1.02 3.33
C PHE A 82 -20.14 1.37 2.46
N ARG A 83 -20.07 1.19 1.13
CA ARG A 83 -21.19 1.50 0.22
C ARG A 83 -22.19 0.35 0.03
N ASN A 84 -21.79 -0.89 0.31
CA ASN A 84 -22.57 -2.10 0.02
C ASN A 84 -22.78 -3.03 1.25
N GLY A 85 -22.49 -2.56 2.47
CA GLY A 85 -22.96 -3.18 3.72
C GLY A 85 -22.21 -4.41 4.22
N GLY A 86 -20.99 -4.69 3.74
CA GLY A 86 -20.19 -5.83 4.22
C GLY A 86 -18.78 -5.42 4.63
N LEU A 87 -18.21 -5.97 5.70
CA LEU A 87 -16.83 -5.70 6.15
C LEU A 87 -15.76 -6.03 5.09
N ILE A 88 -16.09 -6.90 4.14
CA ILE A 88 -15.28 -7.26 2.98
C ILE A 88 -16.24 -7.30 1.78
N SER A 89 -16.18 -6.30 0.91
CA SER A 89 -16.95 -6.30 -0.35
C SER A 89 -16.02 -5.83 -1.46
N ASN A 90 -15.90 -6.61 -2.53
CA ASN A 90 -15.12 -6.28 -3.73
C ASN A 90 -16.02 -5.85 -4.90
N SER A 91 -17.21 -5.35 -4.58
CA SER A 91 -18.16 -4.85 -5.56
C SER A 91 -18.40 -3.36 -5.33
N PRO A 92 -17.98 -2.46 -6.24
CA PRO A 92 -17.14 -2.72 -7.41
C PRO A 92 -15.69 -3.06 -7.05
N LEU A 93 -14.96 -3.65 -8.00
CA LEU A 93 -13.60 -4.14 -7.81
C LEU A 93 -12.64 -2.98 -7.48
N HIS A 94 -11.98 -3.05 -6.33
CA HIS A 94 -11.04 -2.03 -5.85
C HIS A 94 -9.85 -2.67 -5.15
N ILE A 95 -8.80 -1.88 -4.94
CA ILE A 95 -7.69 -2.23 -4.06
C ILE A 95 -8.06 -1.79 -2.64
N ASP A 96 -7.88 -2.67 -1.68
CA ASP A 96 -8.02 -2.32 -0.28
C ASP A 96 -6.97 -1.26 0.12
N SER A 97 -7.40 -0.20 0.80
CA SER A 97 -6.53 0.94 1.14
C SER A 97 -5.34 0.54 2.02
N PHE A 98 -5.50 -0.43 2.91
CA PHE A 98 -4.39 -0.91 3.73
C PHE A 98 -3.36 -1.66 2.88
N ILE A 99 -3.81 -2.54 1.98
CA ILE A 99 -2.91 -3.22 1.04
C ILE A 99 -2.19 -2.21 0.15
N PHE A 100 -2.88 -1.18 -0.32
CA PHE A 100 -2.29 -0.11 -1.11
C PHE A 100 -1.19 0.66 -0.35
N ASP A 101 -1.44 1.02 0.91
CA ASP A 101 -0.47 1.69 1.77
C ASP A 101 0.76 0.81 2.02
N MET A 102 0.57 -0.51 2.20
CA MET A 102 1.67 -1.48 2.31
C MET A 102 2.49 -1.56 1.03
N ILE A 103 1.87 -1.48 -0.15
CA ILE A 103 2.60 -1.46 -1.43
C ILE A 103 3.51 -0.23 -1.52
N ILE A 104 2.99 0.96 -1.18
CA ILE A 104 3.78 2.21 -1.18
C ILE A 104 4.98 2.08 -0.23
N LEU A 105 4.74 1.58 0.98
CA LEU A 105 5.79 1.36 1.97
C LEU A 105 6.86 0.40 1.45
N GLY A 106 6.45 -0.72 0.86
CA GLY A 106 7.34 -1.76 0.36
C GLY A 106 8.18 -1.31 -0.83
N ILE A 107 7.58 -0.57 -1.77
CA ILE A 107 8.31 0.02 -2.91
C ILE A 107 9.33 1.04 -2.40
N THR A 108 8.91 1.95 -1.52
CA THR A 108 9.78 2.99 -0.97
C THR A 108 10.97 2.38 -0.24
N TYR A 109 10.72 1.33 0.56
CA TYR A 109 11.78 0.60 1.25
C TYR A 109 12.78 -0.02 0.28
N LYS A 110 12.30 -0.77 -0.72
CA LYS A 110 13.17 -1.44 -1.70
C LYS A 110 14.02 -0.43 -2.48
N VAL A 111 13.43 0.71 -2.86
CA VAL A 111 14.16 1.80 -3.55
C VAL A 111 15.22 2.42 -2.65
N LYS A 112 14.89 2.74 -1.40
CA LYS A 112 15.84 3.34 -0.44
C LYS A 112 16.96 2.36 -0.09
N LYS A 113 16.62 1.12 0.26
CA LYS A 113 17.56 0.05 0.56
C LYS A 113 18.58 -0.14 -0.58
N ARG A 114 18.10 -0.19 -1.83
CA ARG A 114 18.96 -0.26 -3.03
C ARG A 114 19.81 0.99 -3.24
N LYS A 115 19.27 2.20 -3.01
CA LYS A 115 20.02 3.47 -3.12
C LYS A 115 21.22 3.52 -2.17
N TYR A 116 21.07 2.97 -0.96
CA TYR A 116 22.13 2.93 0.04
C TYR A 116 23.01 1.67 -0.03
N GLY A 117 22.83 0.80 -1.04
CA GLY A 117 23.65 -0.39 -1.24
C GLY A 117 23.40 -1.52 -0.23
N LEU A 118 22.30 -1.45 0.52
CA LEU A 118 21.90 -2.47 1.48
C LEU A 118 21.22 -3.62 0.72
N LYS A 119 21.55 -4.87 1.07
CA LYS A 119 20.98 -6.09 0.44
C LYS A 119 19.68 -6.48 1.10
#